data_AF-A0A819EPB0-F1
#
_entry.id   AF-A0A819EPB0-F1
#
_cell.length_a   1.000
_cell.length_b   1.000
_cell.length_c   1.000
_cell.angle_alpha   90.00
_cell.angle_beta   90.00
_cell.angle_gamma   90.00
#
_symmetry.space_group_name_H-M   'P 1'
#
loop_
_entity.id
_entity.type
_entity.pdbx_description
1 polymer ?
#
loop_
_entity_poly.entity_id
_entity_poly.type
_entity_poly.pdbx_seq_one_letter_code
_entity_poly.pdbx_strand_id
1 'polypeptide(L)'
;MNILHILLPIAILLISKTYSVPIDTTEYLDLPTDEIPIATTITTTTTTTTTTTLAPEVDHEWEDLVLGGPTVVNYLGLFMVHASRKDQVLTPSSDYIVNYIHNVQSLRATLIQISSAMQAAFEVAREDLVRIQNSMNQIPEHIKAGLLLIQTAPKDLLSKLLPYTLRNVKRAANEGSSVSKPTLERFVSVGLLLEEFATLISSTSSTSAENADYLIEANAYSVDMKIQWDLVVKLFKKFSERADFTQTSISNSFIEPADQVLNANGFNSQSDRLTLLQKLISATIAIDQSSHLLDMMARTYNDVSNDHMEDQITSNKAYLGLTIESVRATSQRQLWQNLLSQSVKVARLTQERHKQFAETSLSRQAEYATYLEGVLSA
;
A
#
# COMPACT_ATOMS: atom_id res chain seq x y z
N MET A 1 -5.15 -33.65 -4.55
CA MET A 1 -4.46 -32.65 -3.73
C MET A 1 -4.52 -31.27 -4.41
N ASN A 2 -5.69 -30.82 -4.88
CA ASN A 2 -5.83 -29.65 -5.79
C ASN A 2 -6.93 -28.65 -5.40
N ILE A 3 -7.56 -28.78 -4.24
CA ILE A 3 -8.66 -27.87 -3.82
C ILE A 3 -8.15 -26.71 -2.94
N LEU A 4 -7.03 -26.91 -2.23
CA LEU A 4 -6.48 -25.92 -1.31
C LEU A 4 -5.93 -24.66 -2.03
N HIS A 5 -5.40 -24.80 -3.25
CA HIS A 5 -4.83 -23.69 -4.02
C HIS A 5 -5.87 -22.70 -4.54
N ILE A 6 -7.10 -23.15 -4.81
CA ILE A 6 -8.17 -22.30 -5.38
C ILE A 6 -9.01 -21.65 -4.27
N LEU A 7 -9.20 -22.33 -3.13
CA LEU A 7 -10.03 -21.83 -2.04
C LEU A 7 -9.30 -20.85 -1.12
N LEU A 8 -7.96 -20.87 -1.03
CA LEU A 8 -7.24 -20.03 -0.07
C LEU A 8 -7.27 -18.52 -0.39
N PRO A 9 -7.08 -18.06 -1.64
CA PRO A 9 -7.22 -16.64 -1.96
C PRO A 9 -8.63 -16.11 -1.65
N ILE A 10 -9.65 -16.94 -1.92
CA ILE A 10 -11.06 -16.65 -1.64
C ILE A 10 -11.33 -16.65 -0.14
N ALA A 11 -10.76 -17.60 0.61
CA ALA A 11 -10.88 -17.67 2.07
C ALA A 11 -10.15 -16.51 2.76
N ILE A 12 -9.00 -16.06 2.26
CA ILE A 12 -8.26 -14.90 2.79
C ILE A 12 -9.06 -13.60 2.55
N LEU A 13 -9.70 -13.46 1.38
CA LEU A 13 -10.64 -12.36 1.08
C LEU A 13 -11.97 -12.45 1.87
N LEU A 14 -12.46 -13.65 2.18
CA LEU A 14 -13.65 -13.85 3.01
C LEU A 14 -13.35 -13.62 4.50
N ILE A 15 -12.14 -13.95 4.95
CA ILE A 15 -11.65 -13.66 6.30
C ILE A 15 -11.65 -12.14 6.53
N SER A 16 -11.15 -11.30 5.61
CA SER A 16 -11.20 -9.84 5.84
C SER A 16 -12.64 -9.29 5.89
N LYS A 17 -13.58 -9.87 5.13
CA LYS A 17 -15.00 -9.46 5.11
C LYS A 17 -15.86 -9.95 6.28
N THR A 18 -15.48 -11.03 6.97
CA THR A 18 -16.33 -11.67 8.00
C THR A 18 -16.09 -11.14 9.42
N TYR A 19 -15.04 -10.34 9.66
CA TYR A 19 -14.73 -9.77 10.99
C TYR A 19 -15.46 -8.46 11.34
N SER A 20 -16.48 -8.06 10.57
CA SER A 20 -17.35 -6.90 10.87
C SER A 20 -18.49 -7.19 11.86
N VAL A 21 -18.44 -8.30 12.61
CA VAL A 21 -19.43 -8.65 13.65
C VAL A 21 -18.67 -9.09 14.91
N PRO A 22 -19.04 -8.63 16.12
CA PRO A 22 -18.36 -9.04 17.34
C PRO A 22 -18.63 -10.52 17.61
N ILE A 23 -17.60 -11.35 17.66
CA ILE A 23 -17.73 -12.78 17.97
C ILE A 23 -17.41 -13.02 19.45
N ASP A 24 -18.44 -13.48 20.15
CA ASP A 24 -18.38 -14.19 21.43
C ASP A 24 -17.71 -15.56 21.21
N THR A 25 -16.72 -15.88 22.03
CA THR A 25 -15.81 -17.00 21.85
C THR A 25 -16.37 -18.28 22.43
N THR A 26 -17.02 -19.11 21.62
CA THR A 26 -17.06 -20.57 21.80
C THR A 26 -17.52 -21.24 20.51
N GLU A 27 -16.95 -22.42 20.23
CA GLU A 27 -17.43 -23.45 19.28
C GLU A 27 -16.70 -23.50 17.92
N TYR A 28 -15.62 -24.28 17.89
CA TYR A 28 -15.14 -25.01 16.71
C TYR A 28 -15.67 -26.44 16.83
N LEU A 29 -16.38 -26.96 15.82
CA LEU A 29 -16.15 -28.26 15.17
C LEU A 29 -17.22 -28.54 14.09
N ASP A 30 -16.78 -29.30 13.09
CA ASP A 30 -17.54 -30.04 12.05
C ASP A 30 -18.05 -29.29 10.80
N LEU A 31 -17.40 -29.58 9.66
CA LEU A 31 -17.97 -29.42 8.32
C LEU A 31 -18.03 -30.79 7.62
N PRO A 32 -19.21 -31.23 7.14
CA PRO A 32 -19.35 -32.40 6.27
C PRO A 32 -19.14 -32.03 4.79
N THR A 33 -18.72 -33.04 4.04
CA THR A 33 -18.48 -33.06 2.59
C THR A 33 -19.77 -33.10 1.77
N ASP A 34 -19.64 -32.62 0.52
CA ASP A 34 -20.50 -32.81 -0.65
C ASP A 34 -21.67 -31.82 -0.86
N GLU A 35 -21.42 -30.82 -1.71
CA GLU A 35 -22.18 -30.56 -2.95
C GLU A 35 -21.52 -29.39 -3.72
N ILE A 36 -21.23 -29.61 -5.01
CA ILE A 36 -20.50 -28.68 -5.91
C ILE A 36 -21.49 -27.75 -6.63
N PRO A 37 -21.31 -26.41 -6.61
CA PRO A 37 -21.88 -25.54 -7.63
C PRO A 37 -20.84 -25.24 -8.72
N ILE A 38 -21.27 -25.47 -9.95
CA ILE A 38 -20.54 -25.22 -11.20
C ILE A 38 -20.24 -23.72 -11.36
N ALA A 39 -19.06 -23.44 -11.93
CA ALA A 39 -18.50 -22.13 -12.22
C ALA A 39 -19.53 -21.11 -12.74
N THR A 40 -19.61 -19.96 -12.05
CA THR A 40 -20.13 -18.73 -12.65
C THR A 40 -18.97 -17.75 -12.74
N THR A 41 -18.53 -17.51 -13.98
CA THR A 41 -17.59 -16.46 -14.37
C THR A 41 -17.99 -15.14 -13.72
N ILE A 42 -17.22 -14.65 -12.75
CA ILE A 42 -17.38 -13.29 -12.25
C ILE A 42 -16.62 -12.37 -13.20
N THR A 43 -17.33 -11.93 -14.23
CA THR A 43 -16.97 -10.74 -15.00
C THR A 43 -17.05 -9.55 -14.04
N THR A 44 -15.92 -9.12 -13.48
CA THR A 44 -15.85 -7.79 -12.85
C THR A 44 -15.77 -6.78 -13.98
N THR A 45 -16.93 -6.30 -14.44
CA THR A 45 -17.02 -5.02 -15.14
C THR A 45 -16.50 -3.94 -14.20
N THR A 46 -15.22 -3.60 -14.35
CA THR A 46 -14.67 -2.36 -13.81
C THR A 46 -15.21 -1.23 -14.68
N THR A 47 -16.34 -0.67 -14.25
CA THR A 47 -16.83 0.59 -14.81
C THR A 47 -15.83 1.68 -14.46
N THR A 48 -15.16 2.18 -15.50
CA THR A 48 -14.37 3.41 -15.47
C THR A 48 -15.30 4.57 -15.12
N THR A 49 -15.26 5.09 -13.89
CA THR A 49 -15.69 6.47 -13.59
C THR A 49 -15.22 6.95 -12.22
N THR A 50 -14.54 8.10 -12.24
CA THR A 50 -14.44 9.13 -11.18
C THR A 50 -13.85 8.75 -9.81
N THR A 51 -12.60 9.17 -9.65
CA THR A 51 -11.94 9.67 -8.43
C THR A 51 -12.96 10.23 -7.42
N THR A 52 -13.40 9.39 -6.49
CA THR A 52 -14.15 9.82 -5.31
C THR A 52 -13.26 9.54 -4.12
N THR A 53 -12.51 10.57 -3.71
CA THR A 53 -11.80 10.60 -2.44
C THR A 53 -12.84 10.49 -1.32
N LEU A 54 -13.11 9.27 -0.89
CA LEU A 54 -13.86 8.99 0.33
C LEU A 54 -13.25 9.78 1.49
N ALA A 55 -14.09 10.21 2.44
CA ALA A 55 -13.60 10.86 3.65
C ALA A 55 -12.57 9.93 4.33
N PRO A 56 -11.45 10.45 4.87
CA PRO A 56 -10.36 9.62 5.40
C PRO A 56 -10.80 8.54 6.41
N GLU A 57 -11.88 8.79 7.14
CA GLU A 57 -12.43 7.87 8.15
C GLU A 57 -13.11 6.63 7.55
N VAL A 58 -13.58 6.68 6.30
CA VAL A 58 -14.26 5.56 5.60
C VAL A 58 -13.41 4.91 4.51
N ASP A 59 -12.15 5.35 4.35
CA ASP A 59 -11.20 4.76 3.40
C ASP A 59 -10.54 3.51 4.01
N HIS A 60 -11.22 2.37 3.93
CA HIS A 60 -10.72 1.06 4.41
C HIS A 60 -10.09 0.22 3.29
N GLU A 61 -10.16 0.67 2.03
CA GLU A 61 -9.70 -0.13 0.88
C GLU A 61 -8.20 -0.45 0.96
N TRP A 62 -7.40 0.44 1.56
CA TRP A 62 -5.97 0.21 1.72
C TRP A 62 -5.65 -0.96 2.65
N GLU A 63 -6.52 -1.29 3.61
CA GLU A 63 -6.29 -2.35 4.60
C GLU A 63 -6.09 -3.71 3.92
N ASP A 64 -6.99 -4.05 2.99
CA ASP A 64 -6.92 -5.29 2.21
C ASP A 64 -5.70 -5.29 1.27
N LEU A 65 -5.31 -4.12 0.74
CA LEU A 65 -4.20 -4.02 -0.21
C LEU A 65 -2.84 -4.27 0.46
N VAL A 66 -2.69 -3.98 1.75
CA VAL A 66 -1.45 -4.26 2.51
C VAL A 66 -1.10 -5.75 2.49
N LEU A 67 -2.11 -6.64 2.43
CA LEU A 67 -1.90 -8.09 2.36
C LEU A 67 -1.13 -8.55 1.11
N GLY A 68 -1.15 -7.76 0.02
CA GLY A 68 -0.50 -8.12 -1.23
C GLY A 68 1.00 -8.39 -1.07
N GLY A 69 1.68 -7.61 -0.22
CA GLY A 69 3.14 -7.70 -0.01
C GLY A 69 3.58 -9.03 0.61
N PRO A 70 3.11 -9.39 1.82
CA PRO A 70 3.43 -10.69 2.43
C PRO A 70 2.95 -11.87 1.58
N THR A 71 1.81 -11.73 0.91
CA THR A 71 1.25 -12.81 0.11
C THR A 71 2.10 -13.12 -1.12
N VAL A 72 2.54 -12.10 -1.88
CA VAL A 72 3.40 -12.32 -3.04
C VAL A 72 4.76 -12.89 -2.64
N VAL A 73 5.31 -12.50 -1.48
CA VAL A 73 6.57 -13.06 -0.96
C VAL A 73 6.42 -14.54 -0.58
N ASN A 74 5.27 -14.96 -0.04
CA ASN A 74 5.00 -16.39 0.20
C ASN A 74 4.89 -17.17 -1.11
N TYR A 75 4.15 -16.64 -2.10
CA TYR A 75 4.03 -17.29 -3.40
C TYR A 75 5.37 -17.42 -4.12
N LEU A 76 6.23 -16.40 -4.04
CA LEU A 76 7.61 -16.50 -4.52
C LEU A 76 8.35 -17.68 -3.87
N GLY A 77 8.22 -17.85 -2.55
CA GLY A 77 8.81 -18.98 -1.83
C GLY A 77 8.26 -20.32 -2.29
N LEU A 78 6.94 -20.44 -2.46
CA LEU A 78 6.28 -21.65 -2.96
C LEU A 78 6.78 -22.00 -4.36
N PHE A 79 6.90 -21.00 -5.23
CA PHE A 79 7.44 -21.17 -6.58
C PHE A 79 8.91 -21.60 -6.53
N MET A 80 9.74 -21.01 -5.67
CA MET A 80 11.14 -21.43 -5.54
C MET A 80 11.27 -22.87 -5.03
N VAL A 81 10.41 -23.32 -4.12
CA VAL A 81 10.36 -24.75 -3.73
C VAL A 81 9.96 -25.61 -4.92
N HIS A 82 8.96 -25.20 -5.70
CA HIS A 82 8.52 -25.92 -6.89
C HIS A 82 9.64 -26.02 -7.95
N ALA A 83 10.31 -24.90 -8.27
CA ALA A 83 11.42 -24.81 -9.21
C ALA A 83 12.69 -25.57 -8.76
N SER A 84 12.81 -25.90 -7.47
CA SER A 84 13.90 -26.74 -6.96
C SER A 84 13.85 -28.18 -7.48
N ARG A 85 12.69 -28.66 -7.97
CA ARG A 85 12.54 -30.01 -8.54
C ARG A 85 13.23 -30.13 -9.89
N LYS A 86 13.02 -29.16 -10.77
CA LYS A 86 13.55 -29.17 -12.13
C LYS A 86 13.67 -27.75 -12.64
N ASP A 87 14.80 -27.44 -13.27
CA ASP A 87 14.93 -26.19 -14.01
C ASP A 87 14.28 -26.35 -15.39
N GLN A 88 13.57 -25.33 -15.84
CA GLN A 88 12.78 -25.36 -17.07
C GLN A 88 13.20 -24.21 -17.98
N VAL A 89 13.21 -24.48 -19.28
CA VAL A 89 13.32 -23.45 -20.31
C VAL A 89 11.96 -22.82 -20.49
N LEU A 90 11.90 -21.50 -20.47
CA LEU A 90 10.72 -20.70 -20.76
C LEU A 90 10.64 -20.48 -22.27
N THR A 91 9.59 -21.00 -22.90
CA THR A 91 9.40 -20.91 -24.34
C THR A 91 8.36 -19.86 -24.68
N PRO A 92 8.75 -18.72 -25.30
CA PRO A 92 7.77 -17.75 -25.79
C PRO A 92 6.94 -18.35 -26.93
N SER A 93 5.73 -17.81 -27.14
CA SER A 93 5.01 -18.06 -28.39
C SER A 93 5.75 -17.43 -29.58
N SER A 94 5.46 -17.90 -30.80
CA SER A 94 6.18 -17.49 -32.02
C SER A 94 6.21 -15.97 -32.25
N ASP A 95 5.18 -15.28 -31.76
CA ASP A 95 4.95 -13.86 -32.04
C ASP A 95 5.27 -12.97 -30.82
N TYR A 96 5.73 -13.55 -29.71
CA TYR A 96 5.99 -12.83 -28.47
C TYR A 96 7.45 -12.38 -28.35
N ILE A 97 7.63 -11.08 -28.11
CA ILE A 97 8.95 -10.47 -27.88
C ILE A 97 9.17 -10.33 -26.38
N VAL A 98 10.26 -10.92 -25.89
CA VAL A 98 10.70 -10.84 -24.48
C VAL A 98 11.50 -9.56 -24.26
N ASN A 99 11.09 -8.74 -23.29
CA ASN A 99 11.64 -7.41 -23.03
C ASN A 99 12.29 -7.28 -21.64
N TYR A 100 11.76 -7.98 -20.63
CA TYR A 100 12.11 -7.76 -19.22
C TYR A 100 12.89 -8.94 -18.61
N ILE A 101 12.64 -10.17 -19.05
CA ILE A 101 13.31 -11.38 -18.57
C ILE A 101 14.64 -11.56 -19.29
N HIS A 102 15.73 -11.64 -18.52
CA HIS A 102 17.08 -11.74 -19.07
C HIS A 102 17.45 -13.16 -19.50
N ASN A 103 16.93 -14.19 -18.83
CA ASN A 103 17.33 -15.56 -19.05
C ASN A 103 16.13 -16.52 -19.15
N VAL A 104 15.57 -16.59 -20.35
CA VAL A 104 14.50 -17.55 -20.67
C VAL A 104 14.96 -19.02 -20.64
N GLN A 105 16.26 -19.30 -20.59
CA GLN A 105 16.77 -20.67 -20.57
C GLN A 105 16.70 -21.32 -19.17
N SER A 106 16.36 -20.55 -18.13
CA SER A 106 16.30 -21.04 -16.76
C SER A 106 15.20 -20.35 -15.96
N LEU A 107 14.18 -21.14 -15.60
CA LEU A 107 13.15 -20.77 -14.64
C LEU A 107 13.78 -20.33 -13.31
N ARG A 108 14.80 -21.03 -12.83
CA ARG A 108 15.48 -20.68 -11.57
C ARG A 108 16.15 -19.31 -11.67
N ALA A 109 16.87 -19.04 -12.76
CA ALA A 109 17.49 -17.73 -12.99
C ALA A 109 16.45 -16.61 -13.06
N THR A 110 15.31 -16.87 -13.71
CA THR A 110 14.19 -15.92 -13.80
C THR A 110 13.59 -15.64 -12.41
N LEU A 111 13.38 -16.66 -11.57
CA LEU A 111 12.90 -16.47 -10.20
C LEU A 111 13.88 -15.70 -9.32
N ILE A 112 15.20 -15.89 -9.51
CA ILE A 112 16.23 -15.09 -8.83
C ILE A 112 16.16 -13.62 -9.29
N GLN A 113 15.98 -13.38 -10.59
CA GLN A 113 15.80 -12.02 -11.13
C GLN A 113 14.56 -11.35 -10.50
N ILE A 114 13.42 -12.03 -10.50
CA ILE A 114 12.17 -11.54 -9.90
C ILE A 114 12.38 -11.23 -8.41
N SER A 115 12.95 -12.18 -7.66
CA SER A 115 13.22 -12.01 -6.23
C SER A 115 14.12 -10.80 -5.95
N SER A 116 15.14 -10.59 -6.77
CA SER A 116 16.06 -9.45 -6.61
C SER A 116 15.39 -8.12 -6.97
N ALA A 117 14.54 -8.11 -8.00
CA ALA A 117 13.78 -6.92 -8.40
C ALA A 117 12.74 -6.53 -7.34
N MET A 118 12.02 -7.51 -6.80
CA MET A 118 11.08 -7.33 -5.68
C MET A 118 11.79 -6.80 -4.43
N GLN A 119 12.93 -7.40 -4.06
CA GLN A 119 13.73 -6.96 -2.92
C GLN A 119 14.16 -5.50 -3.07
N ALA A 120 14.71 -5.12 -4.23
CA ALA A 120 15.12 -3.74 -4.50
C ALA A 120 13.94 -2.76 -4.45
N ALA A 121 12.74 -3.16 -4.90
CA ALA A 121 11.55 -2.33 -4.82
C ALA A 121 11.10 -2.11 -3.37
N PHE A 122 11.07 -3.17 -2.55
CA PHE A 122 10.70 -3.08 -1.13
C PHE A 122 11.72 -2.27 -0.30
N GLU A 123 13.01 -2.44 -0.55
CA GLU A 123 14.06 -1.69 0.15
C GLU A 123 13.94 -0.17 -0.08
N VAL A 124 13.75 0.24 -1.34
CA VAL A 124 13.54 1.66 -1.68
C VAL A 124 12.23 2.17 -1.08
N ALA A 125 11.16 1.37 -1.16
CA ALA A 125 9.88 1.74 -0.58
C ALA A 125 9.98 2.00 0.92
N ARG A 126 10.70 1.17 1.66
CA ARG A 126 10.89 1.36 3.11
C ARG A 126 11.51 2.71 3.42
N GLU A 127 12.58 3.08 2.72
CA GLU A 127 13.27 4.36 2.90
C GLU A 127 12.36 5.55 2.55
N ASP A 128 11.68 5.49 1.40
CA ASP A 128 10.79 6.55 0.96
C ASP A 128 9.56 6.69 1.88
N LEU A 129 9.00 5.58 2.38
CA LEU A 129 7.90 5.62 3.33
C LEU A 129 8.30 6.23 4.68
N VAL A 130 9.55 6.02 5.15
CA VAL A 130 10.06 6.75 6.33
C VAL A 130 10.12 8.27 6.06
N ARG A 131 10.50 8.68 4.85
CA ARG A 131 10.50 10.11 4.46
C ARG A 131 9.08 10.69 4.40
N ILE A 132 8.12 9.92 3.87
CA ILE A 132 6.70 10.29 3.88
C ILE A 132 6.23 10.46 5.33
N GLN A 133 6.47 9.49 6.21
CA GLN A 133 6.07 9.56 7.62
C GLN A 133 6.64 10.80 8.32
N ASN A 134 7.95 11.01 8.19
CA ASN A 134 8.62 12.13 8.82
C ASN A 134 8.08 13.48 8.35
N SER A 135 7.74 13.59 7.07
CA SER A 135 7.19 14.83 6.51
C SER A 135 5.73 15.03 6.89
N MET A 136 4.88 14.00 6.79
CA MET A 136 3.46 14.07 7.13
C MET A 136 3.23 14.38 8.62
N ASN A 137 4.06 13.82 9.50
CA ASN A 137 3.95 14.06 10.94
C ASN A 137 4.31 15.51 11.36
N GLN A 138 5.03 16.26 10.51
CA GLN A 138 5.40 17.66 10.79
C GLN A 138 4.35 18.67 10.33
N ILE A 139 3.46 18.28 9.42
CA ILE A 139 2.46 19.17 8.81
C ILE A 139 1.54 19.83 9.86
N PRO A 140 0.95 19.09 10.82
CA PRO A 140 0.05 19.67 11.82
C PRO A 140 0.70 20.82 12.61
N GLU A 141 1.91 20.60 13.11
CA GLU A 141 2.63 21.60 13.91
C GLU A 141 3.00 22.84 13.11
N HIS A 142 3.42 22.67 11.84
CA HIS A 142 3.69 23.81 10.98
C HIS A 142 2.42 24.62 10.64
N ILE A 143 1.28 23.95 10.46
CA ILE A 143 0.01 24.63 10.22
C ILE A 143 -0.46 25.38 11.47
N LYS A 144 -0.42 24.75 12.65
CA LYS A 144 -0.77 25.39 13.93
C LYS A 144 0.07 26.64 14.18
N ALA A 145 1.38 26.56 13.93
CA ALA A 145 2.26 27.73 14.02
C ALA A 145 1.84 28.86 13.06
N GLY A 146 1.45 28.51 11.83
CA GLY A 146 0.98 29.48 10.84
C GLY A 146 -0.33 30.17 11.27
N LEU A 147 -1.29 29.39 11.76
CA LEU A 147 -2.56 29.90 12.29
C LEU A 147 -2.34 30.83 13.49
N LEU A 148 -1.50 30.42 14.44
CA LEU A 148 -1.19 31.22 15.63
C LEU A 148 -0.53 32.55 15.27
N LEU A 149 0.39 32.55 14.30
CA LEU A 149 1.01 33.78 13.79
C LEU A 149 -0.06 34.71 13.20
N ILE A 150 -0.94 34.20 12.33
CA ILE A 150 -2.01 35.00 11.71
C ILE A 150 -2.94 35.59 12.78
N GLN A 151 -3.27 34.80 13.81
CA GLN A 151 -4.13 35.24 14.91
C GLN A 151 -3.49 36.33 15.77
N THR A 152 -2.25 36.12 16.22
CA THR A 152 -1.69 36.88 17.35
C THR A 152 -0.58 37.85 16.97
N ALA A 153 0.12 37.63 15.86
CA ALA A 153 1.34 38.38 15.58
C ALA A 153 1.05 39.81 15.10
N PRO A 154 1.77 40.83 15.60
CA PRO A 154 1.76 42.17 15.02
C PRO A 154 2.15 42.16 13.54
N LYS A 155 1.65 43.13 12.75
CA LYS A 155 1.84 43.19 11.29
C LYS A 155 3.32 43.05 10.86
N ASP A 156 4.22 43.73 11.58
CA ASP A 156 5.65 43.73 11.28
C ASP A 156 6.33 42.38 11.53
N LEU A 157 5.85 41.64 12.53
CA LEU A 157 6.36 40.31 12.84
C LEU A 157 5.76 39.28 11.87
N LEU A 158 4.47 39.41 11.59
CA LEU A 158 3.73 38.52 10.70
C LEU A 158 4.31 38.50 9.29
N SER A 159 4.64 39.67 8.73
CA SER A 159 5.27 39.78 7.41
C SER A 159 6.66 39.16 7.30
N LYS A 160 7.34 38.97 8.42
CA LYS A 160 8.68 38.35 8.48
C LYS A 160 8.60 36.84 8.74
N LEU A 161 7.71 36.40 9.63
CA LEU A 161 7.68 35.01 10.11
C LEU A 161 6.71 34.11 9.36
N LEU A 162 5.59 34.63 8.84
CA LEU A 162 4.61 33.81 8.11
C LEU A 162 5.22 33.14 6.86
N PRO A 163 5.98 33.85 6.00
CA PRO A 163 6.58 33.22 4.81
C PRO A 163 7.51 32.04 5.15
N TYR A 164 8.21 32.11 6.29
CA TYR A 164 9.05 31.02 6.76
C TYR A 164 8.22 29.79 7.13
N THR A 165 7.12 30.00 7.86
CA THR A 165 6.21 28.92 8.26
C THR A 165 5.54 28.28 7.05
N LEU A 166 5.02 29.07 6.12
CA LEU A 166 4.41 28.58 4.88
C LEU A 166 5.40 27.76 4.04
N ARG A 167 6.67 28.20 3.96
CA ARG A 167 7.73 27.46 3.28
C ARG A 167 8.00 26.10 3.94
N ASN A 168 7.95 26.01 5.26
CA ASN A 168 8.14 24.74 5.98
C ASN A 168 7.00 23.77 5.72
N VAL A 169 5.74 24.24 5.77
CA VAL A 169 4.57 23.41 5.40
C VAL A 169 4.71 22.93 3.96
N LYS A 170 5.05 23.82 3.02
CA LYS A 170 5.26 23.49 1.60
C LYS A 170 6.32 22.43 1.41
N ARG A 171 7.46 22.57 2.10
CA ARG A 171 8.58 21.63 2.02
C ARG A 171 8.16 20.24 2.50
N ALA A 172 7.49 20.15 3.65
CA ALA A 172 6.99 18.89 4.18
C ALA A 172 6.00 18.23 3.19
N ALA A 173 5.07 18.99 2.65
CA ALA A 173 4.10 18.48 1.68
C ALA A 173 4.75 18.00 0.37
N ASN A 174 5.72 18.77 -0.15
CA ASN A 174 6.44 18.42 -1.37
C ASN A 174 7.30 17.16 -1.20
N GLU A 175 7.91 16.97 -0.02
CA GLU A 175 8.74 15.80 0.25
C GLU A 175 7.96 14.50 0.02
N GLY A 176 6.75 14.39 0.57
CA GLY A 176 5.93 13.19 0.44
C GLY A 176 5.54 12.86 -1.01
N SER A 177 5.08 13.86 -1.77
CA SER A 177 4.74 13.68 -3.19
C SER A 177 5.98 13.40 -4.06
N SER A 178 7.13 14.00 -3.74
CA SER A 178 8.36 13.83 -4.51
C SER A 178 8.90 12.41 -4.52
N VAL A 179 8.63 11.64 -3.46
CA VAL A 179 9.09 10.26 -3.33
C VAL A 179 8.04 9.24 -3.74
N SER A 180 6.75 9.50 -3.49
CA SER A 180 5.69 8.50 -3.68
C SER A 180 5.55 8.02 -5.12
N LYS A 181 5.68 8.93 -6.10
CA LYS A 181 5.53 8.58 -7.52
C LYS A 181 6.72 7.76 -8.06
N PRO A 182 7.99 8.17 -7.86
CA PRO A 182 9.12 7.30 -8.18
C PRO A 182 9.06 5.92 -7.51
N THR A 183 8.61 5.84 -6.25
CA THR A 183 8.41 4.55 -5.57
C THR A 183 7.38 3.70 -6.32
N LEU A 184 6.21 4.26 -6.67
CA LEU A 184 5.17 3.55 -7.44
C LEU A 184 5.70 3.03 -8.79
N GLU A 185 6.46 3.85 -9.52
CA GLU A 185 7.02 3.47 -10.83
C GLU A 185 7.93 2.24 -10.74
N ARG A 186 8.63 2.03 -9.61
CA ARG A 186 9.41 0.81 -9.36
C ARG A 186 8.53 -0.42 -9.21
N PHE A 187 7.42 -0.31 -8.48
CA PHE A 187 6.46 -1.41 -8.36
C PHE A 187 5.80 -1.75 -9.70
N VAL A 188 5.45 -0.74 -10.49
CA VAL A 188 4.94 -0.94 -11.86
C VAL A 188 5.97 -1.68 -12.72
N SER A 189 7.25 -1.32 -12.63
CA SER A 189 8.33 -1.97 -13.39
C SER A 189 8.48 -3.46 -13.05
N VAL A 190 8.39 -3.83 -11.76
CA VAL A 190 8.37 -5.25 -11.35
C VAL A 190 7.08 -5.95 -11.80
N GLY A 191 5.96 -5.23 -11.86
CA GLY A 191 4.69 -5.75 -12.39
C GLY A 191 4.82 -6.18 -13.86
N LEU A 192 5.50 -5.38 -14.68
CA LEU A 192 5.79 -5.71 -16.08
C LEU A 192 6.65 -6.97 -16.21
N LEU A 193 7.65 -7.13 -15.33
CA LEU A 193 8.47 -8.35 -15.26
C LEU A 193 7.62 -9.59 -14.91
N LEU A 194 6.70 -9.46 -13.94
CA LEU A 194 5.80 -10.55 -13.54
C LEU A 194 4.76 -10.90 -14.62
N GLU A 195 4.27 -9.91 -15.35
CA GLU A 195 3.34 -10.10 -16.47
C GLU A 195 4.00 -10.87 -17.61
N GLU A 196 5.22 -10.50 -17.96
CA GLU A 196 6.00 -11.25 -18.95
C GLU A 196 6.31 -12.67 -18.45
N PHE A 197 6.67 -12.82 -17.19
CA PHE A 197 6.92 -14.14 -16.58
C PHE A 197 5.69 -15.06 -16.65
N ALA A 198 4.52 -14.57 -16.23
CA ALA A 198 3.28 -15.35 -16.29
C ALA A 198 2.92 -15.74 -17.73
N THR A 199 3.15 -14.83 -18.69
CA THR A 199 2.93 -15.09 -20.12
C THR A 199 3.84 -16.20 -20.63
N LEU A 200 5.13 -16.15 -20.31
CA LEU A 200 6.11 -17.18 -20.73
C LEU A 200 5.85 -18.55 -20.10
N ILE A 201 5.44 -18.59 -18.83
CA ILE A 201 5.07 -19.86 -18.17
C ILE A 201 3.81 -20.45 -18.81
N SER A 202 2.82 -19.61 -19.11
CA SER A 202 1.59 -20.05 -19.80
C SER A 202 1.87 -20.64 -21.19
N SER A 203 2.75 -20.03 -21.99
CA SER A 203 3.13 -20.56 -23.30
C SER A 203 4.00 -21.82 -23.22
N THR A 204 4.83 -21.93 -22.19
CA THR A 204 5.60 -23.16 -21.92
C THR A 204 4.67 -24.31 -21.53
N SER A 205 3.64 -24.03 -20.73
CA SER A 205 2.65 -25.01 -20.28
C SER A 205 1.80 -25.56 -21.42
N SER A 206 1.50 -24.75 -22.44
CA SER A 206 0.66 -25.17 -23.57
C SER A 206 1.40 -26.00 -24.63
N THR A 207 2.73 -25.90 -24.68
CA THR A 207 3.56 -26.55 -25.71
C THR A 207 4.22 -27.84 -25.23
N SER A 208 4.43 -28.00 -23.92
CA SER A 208 5.08 -29.19 -23.34
C SER A 208 4.06 -30.22 -22.85
N ALA A 209 3.91 -31.33 -23.58
CA ALA A 209 3.15 -32.50 -23.11
C ALA A 209 3.87 -33.25 -21.97
N GLU A 210 5.19 -33.15 -21.92
CA GLU A 210 6.00 -33.73 -20.85
C GLU A 210 5.98 -32.81 -19.63
N ASN A 211 5.59 -33.33 -18.45
CA ASN A 211 5.46 -32.58 -17.20
C ASN A 211 4.28 -31.58 -17.11
N ALA A 212 3.16 -31.88 -17.78
CA ALA A 212 1.96 -31.02 -17.76
C ALA A 212 1.52 -30.63 -16.34
N ASP A 213 1.45 -31.57 -15.39
CA ASP A 213 1.03 -31.29 -14.01
C ASP A 213 1.96 -30.30 -13.28
N TYR A 214 3.28 -30.43 -13.51
CA TYR A 214 4.29 -29.52 -12.95
C TYR A 214 4.08 -28.10 -13.49
N LEU A 215 3.92 -27.96 -14.81
CA LEU A 215 3.78 -26.66 -15.46
C LEU A 215 2.43 -26.00 -15.14
N ILE A 216 1.36 -26.78 -14.94
CA ILE A 216 0.07 -26.27 -14.47
C ILE A 216 0.20 -25.64 -13.08
N GLU A 217 0.89 -26.30 -12.14
CA GLU A 217 1.13 -25.76 -10.79
C GLU A 217 2.01 -24.51 -10.85
N ALA A 218 3.10 -24.53 -11.65
CA ALA A 218 3.96 -23.36 -11.87
C ALA A 218 3.18 -22.18 -12.45
N ASN A 219 2.28 -22.43 -13.40
CA ASN A 219 1.45 -21.40 -14.01
C ASN A 219 0.50 -20.78 -12.97
N ALA A 220 -0.14 -21.60 -12.14
CA ALA A 220 -0.99 -21.11 -11.05
C ALA A 220 -0.21 -20.19 -10.10
N TYR A 221 1.00 -20.57 -9.68
CA TYR A 221 1.85 -19.71 -8.85
C TYR A 221 2.22 -18.39 -9.56
N SER A 222 2.52 -18.43 -10.86
CA SER A 222 2.86 -17.22 -11.62
C SER A 222 1.70 -16.22 -11.67
N VAL A 223 0.48 -16.73 -11.87
CA VAL A 223 -0.75 -15.93 -11.92
C VAL A 223 -1.06 -15.35 -10.55
N ASP A 224 -0.98 -16.16 -9.50
CA ASP A 224 -1.20 -15.71 -8.12
C ASP A 224 -0.19 -14.63 -7.73
N MET A 225 1.11 -14.82 -8.03
CA MET A 225 2.13 -13.80 -7.79
C MET A 225 1.79 -12.48 -8.47
N LYS A 226 1.37 -12.52 -9.74
CA LYS A 226 0.98 -11.32 -10.49
C LYS A 226 -0.22 -10.63 -9.83
N ILE A 227 -1.27 -11.37 -9.50
CA ILE A 227 -2.48 -10.83 -8.85
C ILE A 227 -2.11 -10.11 -7.56
N GLN A 228 -1.29 -10.74 -6.72
CA GLN A 228 -0.90 -10.18 -5.42
C GLN A 228 0.01 -8.96 -5.60
N TRP A 229 0.89 -8.97 -6.60
CA TRP A 229 1.69 -7.80 -6.95
C TRP A 229 0.84 -6.63 -7.45
N ASP A 230 -0.21 -6.89 -8.23
CA ASP A 230 -1.14 -5.85 -8.67
C ASP A 230 -1.85 -5.18 -7.47
N LEU A 231 -2.08 -5.90 -6.36
CA LEU A 231 -2.57 -5.29 -5.12
C LEU A 231 -1.53 -4.36 -4.48
N VAL A 232 -0.25 -4.75 -4.49
CA VAL A 232 0.85 -3.88 -4.02
C VAL A 232 0.94 -2.62 -4.88
N VAL A 233 0.86 -2.74 -6.20
CA VAL A 233 0.85 -1.57 -7.11
C VAL A 233 -0.33 -0.65 -6.79
N LYS A 234 -1.53 -1.20 -6.55
CA LYS A 234 -2.71 -0.42 -6.14
C LYS A 234 -2.49 0.31 -4.81
N LEU A 235 -1.84 -0.33 -3.83
CA LEU A 235 -1.50 0.30 -2.56
C LEU A 235 -0.57 1.51 -2.76
N PHE A 236 0.52 1.34 -3.49
CA PHE A 236 1.46 2.44 -3.75
C PHE A 236 0.84 3.55 -4.60
N LYS A 237 -0.11 3.20 -5.47
CA LYS A 237 -0.91 4.20 -6.19
C LYS A 237 -1.74 5.03 -5.22
N LYS A 238 -2.41 4.42 -4.24
CA LYS A 238 -3.11 5.15 -3.17
C LYS A 238 -2.18 6.05 -2.36
N PHE A 239 -0.96 5.60 -2.02
CA PHE A 239 0.03 6.47 -1.37
C PHE A 239 0.34 7.70 -2.20
N SER A 240 0.60 7.52 -3.50
CA SER A 240 0.90 8.65 -4.39
C SER A 240 -0.27 9.61 -4.53
N GLU A 241 -1.48 9.09 -4.77
CA GLU A 241 -2.68 9.91 -4.91
C GLU A 241 -2.98 10.71 -3.63
N ARG A 242 -2.79 10.10 -2.45
CA ARG A 242 -2.97 10.77 -1.16
C ARG A 242 -1.89 11.81 -0.88
N ALA A 243 -0.63 11.54 -1.26
CA ALA A 243 0.47 12.50 -1.14
C ALA A 243 0.21 13.74 -2.01
N ASP A 244 -0.19 13.52 -3.27
CA ASP A 244 -0.54 14.59 -4.21
C ASP A 244 -1.75 15.39 -3.76
N PHE A 245 -2.79 14.72 -3.24
CA PHE A 245 -3.94 15.39 -2.65
C PHE A 245 -3.52 16.28 -1.48
N THR A 246 -2.75 15.74 -0.53
CA THR A 246 -2.28 16.47 0.65
C THR A 246 -1.46 17.70 0.24
N GLN A 247 -0.54 17.55 -0.72
CA GLN A 247 0.26 18.63 -1.27
C GLN A 247 -0.58 19.72 -1.95
N THR A 248 -1.56 19.30 -2.75
CA THR A 248 -2.47 20.21 -3.47
C THR A 248 -3.35 20.97 -2.50
N SER A 249 -3.92 20.29 -1.49
CA SER A 249 -4.74 20.92 -0.44
C SER A 249 -3.92 21.94 0.35
N ILE A 250 -2.69 21.61 0.76
CA ILE A 250 -1.80 22.54 1.43
C ILE A 250 -1.51 23.77 0.56
N SER A 251 -1.16 23.56 -0.70
CA SER A 251 -0.80 24.65 -1.60
C SER A 251 -1.99 25.58 -1.84
N ASN A 252 -3.13 25.03 -2.25
CA ASN A 252 -4.25 25.81 -2.75
C ASN A 252 -5.17 26.31 -1.64
N SER A 253 -5.29 25.57 -0.54
CA SER A 253 -6.26 25.86 0.53
C SER A 253 -5.63 26.45 1.79
N PHE A 254 -4.31 26.38 1.94
CA PHE A 254 -3.60 26.97 3.08
C PHE A 254 -2.60 28.05 2.67
N ILE A 255 -1.63 27.72 1.80
CA ILE A 255 -0.53 28.63 1.44
C ILE A 255 -1.02 29.78 0.55
N GLU A 256 -1.66 29.48 -0.57
CA GLU A 256 -2.10 30.52 -1.52
C GLU A 256 -3.03 31.56 -0.88
N PRO A 257 -4.06 31.19 -0.09
CA PRO A 257 -4.89 32.19 0.58
C PRO A 257 -4.10 33.05 1.59
N ALA A 258 -3.16 32.46 2.33
CA ALA A 258 -2.34 33.18 3.29
C ALA A 258 -1.38 34.16 2.59
N ASP A 259 -0.73 33.73 1.51
CA ASP A 259 0.17 34.56 0.70
C ASP A 259 -0.57 35.69 -0.02
N GLN A 260 -1.76 35.42 -0.57
CA GLN A 260 -2.58 36.44 -1.23
C GLN A 260 -2.93 37.60 -0.28
N VAL A 261 -3.39 37.28 0.94
CA VAL A 261 -3.71 38.30 1.94
C VAL A 261 -2.46 39.05 2.40
N LEU A 262 -1.34 38.35 2.54
CA LEU A 262 -0.07 38.98 2.92
C LEU A 262 0.41 39.99 1.85
N ASN A 263 0.27 39.65 0.58
CA ASN A 263 0.72 40.48 -0.55
C ASN A 263 -0.24 41.65 -0.86
N ALA A 264 -1.54 41.52 -0.59
CA ALA A 264 -2.56 42.52 -0.91
C ALA A 264 -2.66 43.72 0.08
N ASN A 265 -1.54 44.10 0.73
CA ASN A 265 -1.38 45.11 1.79
C ASN A 265 -1.41 44.60 3.25
N GLY A 266 -1.44 43.28 3.45
CA GLY A 266 -1.46 42.65 4.78
C GLY A 266 -2.79 42.82 5.51
N PHE A 267 -2.85 42.34 6.75
CA PHE A 267 -4.05 42.38 7.57
C PHE A 267 -4.35 43.81 8.03
N ASN A 268 -5.29 44.48 7.37
CA ASN A 268 -5.63 45.89 7.61
C ASN A 268 -6.66 46.05 8.74
N SER A 269 -7.39 44.99 9.07
CA SER A 269 -8.36 44.94 10.16
C SER A 269 -8.35 43.59 10.88
N GLN A 270 -8.91 43.57 12.09
CA GLN A 270 -9.16 42.33 12.83
C GLN A 270 -10.19 41.44 12.10
N SER A 271 -11.16 42.03 11.38
CA SER A 271 -12.13 41.27 10.59
C SER A 271 -11.50 40.54 9.41
N ASP A 272 -10.45 41.09 8.78
CA ASP A 272 -9.72 40.41 7.69
C ASP A 272 -8.99 39.17 8.22
N ARG A 273 -8.38 39.29 9.41
CA ARG A 273 -7.74 38.16 10.11
C ARG A 273 -8.75 37.07 10.42
N LEU A 274 -9.89 37.46 10.99
CA LEU A 274 -10.94 36.52 11.36
C LEU A 274 -11.48 35.75 10.15
N THR A 275 -11.76 36.46 9.06
CA THR A 275 -12.26 35.86 7.81
C THR A 275 -11.25 34.88 7.21
N LEU A 276 -9.96 35.24 7.19
CA LEU A 276 -8.92 34.33 6.71
C LEU A 276 -8.79 33.11 7.61
N LEU A 277 -8.75 33.29 8.94
CA LEU A 277 -8.62 32.19 9.90
C LEU A 277 -9.78 31.18 9.78
N GLN A 278 -11.02 31.65 9.64
CA GLN A 278 -12.18 30.77 9.42
C GLN A 278 -11.99 29.89 8.17
N LYS A 279 -11.51 30.48 7.07
CA LYS A 279 -11.22 29.76 5.82
C LYS A 279 -10.09 28.76 5.98
N LEU A 280 -8.98 29.17 6.61
CA LEU A 280 -7.78 28.34 6.78
C LEU A 280 -8.01 27.17 7.74
N ILE A 281 -8.77 27.35 8.83
CA ILE A 281 -9.00 26.28 9.79
C ILE A 281 -9.88 25.18 9.20
N SER A 282 -10.90 25.54 8.42
CA SER A 282 -11.72 24.57 7.70
C SER A 282 -10.87 23.70 6.74
N ALA A 283 -9.90 24.31 6.05
CA ALA A 283 -8.95 23.59 5.20
C ALA A 283 -7.95 22.75 6.01
N THR A 284 -7.53 23.25 7.18
CA THR A 284 -6.55 22.59 8.06
C THR A 284 -7.04 21.23 8.53
N ILE A 285 -8.33 21.10 8.87
CA ILE A 285 -8.90 19.81 9.29
C ILE A 285 -8.72 18.75 8.19
N ALA A 286 -9.07 19.08 6.95
CA ALA A 286 -8.92 18.14 5.83
C ALA A 286 -7.45 17.79 5.54
N ILE A 287 -6.55 18.77 5.64
CA ILE A 287 -5.10 18.57 5.47
C ILE A 287 -4.54 17.66 6.58
N ASP A 288 -4.92 17.89 7.83
CA ASP A 288 -4.47 17.13 8.99
C ASP A 288 -4.91 15.66 8.87
N GLN A 289 -6.20 15.43 8.58
CA GLN A 289 -6.75 14.09 8.37
C GLN A 289 -6.02 13.35 7.24
N SER A 290 -5.79 14.03 6.11
CA SER A 290 -5.11 13.43 4.96
C SER A 290 -3.65 13.09 5.26
N SER A 291 -2.93 14.01 5.92
CA SER A 291 -1.53 13.81 6.31
C SER A 291 -1.40 12.68 7.31
N HIS A 292 -2.29 12.62 8.30
CA HIS A 292 -2.30 11.58 9.32
C HIS A 292 -2.65 10.21 8.74
N LEU A 293 -3.62 10.13 7.82
CA LEU A 293 -3.96 8.87 7.15
C LEU A 293 -2.75 8.36 6.37
N LEU A 294 -2.08 9.22 5.58
CA LEU A 294 -0.90 8.83 4.82
C LEU A 294 0.26 8.37 5.71
N ASP A 295 0.52 9.09 6.81
CA ASP A 295 1.50 8.68 7.83
C ASP A 295 1.18 7.29 8.40
N MET A 296 -0.06 7.07 8.83
CA MET A 296 -0.50 5.80 9.39
C MET A 296 -0.37 4.65 8.38
N MET A 297 -0.80 4.85 7.12
CA MET A 297 -0.69 3.79 6.12
C MET A 297 0.78 3.47 5.83
N ALA A 298 1.64 4.49 5.72
CA ALA A 298 3.08 4.31 5.49
C ALA A 298 3.76 3.59 6.66
N ARG A 299 3.42 3.93 7.92
CA ARG A 299 3.90 3.20 9.11
C ARG A 299 3.47 1.75 9.09
N THR A 300 2.19 1.51 8.82
CA THR A 300 1.61 0.17 8.79
C THR A 300 2.30 -0.70 7.76
N TYR A 301 2.54 -0.18 6.55
CA TYR A 301 3.26 -0.94 5.52
C TYR A 301 4.71 -1.22 5.92
N ASN A 302 5.43 -0.27 6.52
CA ASN A 302 6.80 -0.50 6.98
C ASN A 302 6.86 -1.58 8.07
N ASP A 303 5.93 -1.55 9.04
CA ASP A 303 5.83 -2.59 10.07
C ASP A 303 5.61 -3.97 9.42
N VAL A 304 4.66 -4.06 8.48
CA VAL A 304 4.38 -5.31 7.75
C VAL A 304 5.59 -5.78 6.92
N SER A 305 6.28 -4.86 6.24
CA SER A 305 7.45 -5.18 5.43
C SER A 305 8.59 -5.75 6.28
N ASN A 306 8.88 -5.10 7.41
CA ASN A 306 9.92 -5.53 8.33
C ASN A 306 9.60 -6.89 8.95
N ASP A 307 8.35 -7.08 9.39
CA ASP A 307 7.97 -8.28 10.15
C ASP A 307 7.73 -9.52 9.27
N HIS A 308 7.37 -9.32 7.99
CA HIS A 308 6.83 -10.40 7.16
C HIS A 308 7.45 -10.53 5.76
N MET A 309 8.29 -9.59 5.31
CA MET A 309 8.74 -9.56 3.91
C MET A 309 10.26 -9.59 3.75
N GLU A 310 11.00 -8.72 4.44
CA GLU A 310 12.45 -8.51 4.17
C GLU A 310 13.32 -9.76 4.37
N ASP A 311 13.20 -10.42 5.53
CA ASP A 311 13.95 -11.65 5.79
C ASP A 311 13.44 -12.81 4.92
N GLN A 312 12.14 -12.84 4.66
CA GLN A 312 11.50 -13.91 3.92
C GLN A 312 11.93 -13.90 2.45
N ILE A 313 11.94 -12.75 1.79
CA ILE A 313 12.33 -12.67 0.37
C ILE A 313 13.79 -13.10 0.16
N THR A 314 14.66 -12.79 1.11
CA THR A 314 16.08 -13.20 1.08
C THR A 314 16.21 -14.70 1.31
N SER A 315 15.54 -15.24 2.33
CA SER A 315 15.59 -16.66 2.68
C SER A 315 14.97 -17.58 1.62
N ASN A 316 13.95 -17.11 0.89
CA ASN A 316 13.29 -17.89 -0.15
C ASN A 316 14.26 -18.41 -1.22
N LYS A 317 15.32 -17.66 -1.54
CA LYS A 317 16.33 -18.06 -2.55
C LYS A 317 16.97 -19.41 -2.20
N ALA A 318 17.09 -19.74 -0.91
CA ALA A 318 17.64 -21.02 -0.46
C ALA A 318 16.78 -22.23 -0.87
N TYR A 319 15.48 -22.04 -1.12
CA TYR A 319 14.60 -23.14 -1.53
C TYR A 319 14.98 -23.74 -2.88
N LEU A 320 15.63 -22.97 -3.76
CA LEU A 320 16.12 -23.48 -5.04
C LEU A 320 17.18 -24.59 -4.90
N GLY A 321 17.87 -24.65 -3.75
CA GLY A 321 18.85 -25.67 -3.41
C GLY A 321 18.27 -26.97 -2.86
N LEU A 322 16.95 -27.07 -2.68
CA LEU A 322 16.33 -28.27 -2.14
C LEU A 322 16.41 -29.46 -3.11
N THR A 323 17.04 -30.54 -2.65
CA THR A 323 17.22 -31.78 -3.43
C THR A 323 16.28 -32.91 -3.01
N ILE A 324 15.77 -32.87 -1.77
CA ILE A 324 15.00 -33.96 -1.14
C ILE A 324 13.50 -33.62 -1.12
N GLU A 325 12.65 -34.53 -1.62
CA GLU A 325 11.20 -34.29 -1.76
C GLU A 325 10.47 -34.12 -0.42
N SER A 326 10.83 -34.88 0.62
CA SER A 326 10.23 -34.72 1.95
C SER A 326 10.50 -33.34 2.55
N VAL A 327 11.67 -32.75 2.26
CA VAL A 327 12.01 -31.40 2.67
C VAL A 327 11.19 -30.38 1.89
N ARG A 328 11.04 -30.53 0.57
CA ARG A 328 10.18 -29.67 -0.25
C ARG A 328 8.74 -29.65 0.25
N ALA A 329 8.16 -30.82 0.50
CA ALA A 329 6.79 -30.93 1.01
C ALA A 329 6.63 -30.26 2.38
N THR A 330 7.64 -30.36 3.25
CA THR A 330 7.65 -29.69 4.56
C THR A 330 7.74 -28.17 4.39
N SER A 331 8.63 -27.68 3.53
CA SER A 331 8.77 -26.25 3.22
C SER A 331 7.50 -25.66 2.61
N GLN A 332 6.85 -26.37 1.67
CA GLN A 332 5.57 -25.94 1.10
C GLN A 332 4.49 -25.82 2.18
N ARG A 333 4.36 -26.81 3.08
CA ARG A 333 3.41 -26.75 4.19
C ARG A 333 3.68 -25.57 5.12
N GLN A 334 4.95 -25.31 5.44
CA GLN A 334 5.32 -24.19 6.29
C GLN A 334 4.99 -22.84 5.63
N LEU A 335 5.26 -22.69 4.33
CA LEU A 335 4.91 -21.47 3.59
C LEU A 335 3.39 -21.24 3.57
N TRP A 336 2.59 -22.29 3.40
CA TRP A 336 1.12 -22.17 3.50
C TRP A 336 0.63 -21.76 4.89
N GLN A 337 1.22 -22.34 5.95
CA GLN A 337 0.90 -21.96 7.33
C GLN A 337 1.33 -20.53 7.63
N ASN A 338 2.51 -20.13 7.15
CA ASN A 338 3.02 -18.77 7.29
C ASN A 338 2.06 -17.78 6.63
N LEU A 339 1.63 -18.04 5.39
CA LEU A 339 0.70 -17.19 4.66
C LEU A 339 -0.59 -16.94 5.46
N LEU A 340 -1.23 -18.00 5.96
CA LEU A 340 -2.45 -17.88 6.78
C LEU A 340 -2.21 -17.10 8.08
N SER A 341 -1.08 -17.37 8.75
CA SER A 341 -0.77 -16.69 9.99
C SER A 341 -0.46 -15.19 9.78
N GLN A 342 0.23 -14.87 8.69
CA GLN A 342 0.59 -13.50 8.32
C GLN A 342 -0.65 -12.72 7.88
N SER A 343 -1.55 -13.32 7.10
CA SER A 343 -2.78 -12.64 6.68
C SER A 343 -3.64 -12.21 7.87
N VAL A 344 -3.78 -13.07 8.89
CA VAL A 344 -4.52 -12.73 10.11
C VAL A 344 -3.81 -11.63 10.90
N LYS A 345 -2.48 -11.69 11.05
CA LYS A 345 -1.71 -10.67 11.78
C LYS A 345 -1.79 -9.30 11.10
N VAL A 346 -1.62 -9.28 9.78
CA VAL A 346 -1.69 -8.04 8.98
C VAL A 346 -3.08 -7.43 9.03
N ALA A 347 -4.13 -8.23 8.84
CA ALA A 347 -5.52 -7.74 8.93
C ALA A 347 -5.84 -7.15 10.31
N ARG A 348 -5.37 -7.80 11.39
CA ARG A 348 -5.54 -7.27 12.75
C ARG A 348 -4.78 -5.95 12.94
N LEU A 349 -3.55 -5.89 12.43
CA LEU A 349 -2.73 -4.68 12.52
C LEU A 349 -3.38 -3.51 11.76
N THR A 350 -3.83 -3.72 10.52
CA THR A 350 -4.47 -2.66 9.73
C THR A 350 -5.74 -2.14 10.40
N GLN A 351 -6.58 -3.04 10.94
CA GLN A 351 -7.79 -2.67 11.67
C GLN A 351 -7.48 -1.90 12.95
N GLU A 352 -6.48 -2.33 13.72
CA GLU A 352 -6.05 -1.64 14.93
C GLU A 352 -5.54 -0.22 14.62
N ARG A 353 -4.73 -0.09 13.56
CA ARG A 353 -4.20 1.20 13.10
C ARG A 353 -5.31 2.13 12.65
N HIS A 354 -6.29 1.64 11.90
CA HIS A 354 -7.43 2.45 11.44
C HIS A 354 -8.29 2.93 12.61
N LYS A 355 -8.49 2.09 13.64
CA LYS A 355 -9.17 2.49 14.88
C LYS A 355 -8.41 3.61 15.60
N GLN A 356 -7.08 3.46 15.76
CA GLN A 356 -6.23 4.50 16.35
C GLN A 356 -6.28 5.81 15.55
N PHE A 357 -6.35 5.72 14.22
CA PHE A 357 -6.53 6.87 13.34
C PHE A 357 -7.85 7.59 13.61
N ALA A 358 -8.97 6.87 13.67
CA ALA A 358 -10.28 7.46 13.94
C ALA A 358 -10.31 8.20 15.29
N GLU A 359 -9.80 7.57 16.36
CA GLU A 359 -9.73 8.17 17.70
C GLU A 359 -8.88 9.46 17.71
N THR A 360 -7.71 9.41 17.08
CA THR A 360 -6.79 10.56 17.00
C THR A 360 -7.35 11.68 16.10
N SER A 361 -7.99 11.32 14.98
CA SER A 361 -8.65 12.27 14.07
C SER A 361 -9.72 13.07 14.80
N LEU A 362 -10.60 12.40 15.56
CA LEU A 362 -11.63 13.06 16.36
C LEU A 362 -11.03 14.00 17.41
N SER A 363 -9.97 13.57 18.11
CA SER A 363 -9.30 14.41 19.10
C SER A 363 -8.67 15.67 18.47
N ARG A 364 -8.03 15.54 17.30
CA ARG A 364 -7.42 16.69 16.60
C ARG A 364 -8.46 17.64 16.03
N GLN A 365 -9.58 17.13 15.53
CA GLN A 365 -10.70 17.96 15.09
C GLN A 365 -11.27 18.81 16.24
N ALA A 366 -11.43 18.22 17.43
CA ALA A 366 -11.87 18.95 18.62
C ALA A 366 -10.87 20.06 19.03
N GLU A 367 -9.56 19.80 18.88
CA GLU A 367 -8.52 20.80 19.12
C GLU A 367 -8.66 22.00 18.15
N TYR A 368 -8.82 21.75 16.85
CA TYR A 368 -9.02 22.80 15.85
C TYR A 368 -10.33 23.57 16.06
N ALA A 369 -11.41 22.90 16.51
CA ALA A 369 -12.66 23.56 16.89
C ALA A 369 -12.49 24.48 18.10
N THR A 370 -11.70 24.06 19.10
CA THR A 370 -11.36 24.90 20.26
C THR A 370 -10.56 26.14 19.84
N TYR A 371 -9.62 25.98 18.90
CA TYR A 371 -8.91 27.11 18.29
C TYR A 371 -9.88 28.10 17.62
N LEU A 372 -10.88 27.61 16.87
CA LEU A 372 -11.90 28.45 16.24
C LEU A 372 -12.72 29.24 17.27
N GLU A 373 -13.20 28.58 18.32
CA GLU A 373 -14.00 29.22 19.36
C GLU A 373 -13.18 30.29 20.11
N GLY A 374 -11.90 30.02 20.40
CA GLY A 374 -10.98 30.99 20.99
C GLY A 374 -10.68 32.18 20.08
N VAL A 375 -10.63 31.99 18.76
CA VAL A 375 -10.48 33.06 17.76
C VAL A 375 -11.76 33.90 17.63
N LEU A 376 -12.94 33.28 17.72
CA LEU A 376 -14.24 33.94 17.56
C LEU A 376 -14.72 34.70 18.80
N SER A 377 -14.20 34.33 19.98
CA SER A 377 -14.55 34.95 21.27
C SER A 377 -13.62 36.11 21.70
N ALA A 378 -12.52 36.32 20.97
CA ALA A 378 -11.54 37.40 21.16
C ALA A 378 -11.75 38.53 20.15
#